data_AF-A0A6V7GXR3-F1
#
_entry.id   AF-A0A6V7GXR3-F1
#
_cell.length_a   1.000
_cell.length_b   1.000
_cell.length_c   1.000
_cell.angle_alpha   90.00
_cell.angle_beta   90.00
_cell.angle_gamma   90.00
#
_symmetry.space_group_name_H-M   'P 1'
#
loop_
_entity.id
_entity.type
_entity.pdbx_description
1 polymer ?
#
loop_
_entity_poly.entity_id
_entity_poly.type
_entity_poly.pdbx_seq_one_letter_code
_entity_poly.pdbx_strand_id
1 'polypeptide(L)'
;MHALESRIILVFWLFFYVSVRSWEIRPYPSSEERSENELELDDPTERIDIIFPGTKWCGSGNIASDPNDLGKYFETDACCRNHDMCPDVIEAHGTKHGLTNPSFYTRLSCSCDDEFHRCLKNSKDAVGGKVGTVYFTLLGTQCFREDYPVVGCKSST
;
A
#
# COMPACT_ATOMS: atom_id res chain seq x y z
N MET A 1 -11.26 -46.69 23.87
CA MET A 1 -10.42 -45.54 23.46
C MET A 1 -11.34 -44.38 23.09
N HIS A 2 -11.86 -43.66 24.07
CA HIS A 2 -12.67 -42.44 23.87
C HIS A 2 -12.61 -41.64 25.17
N ALA A 3 -11.84 -40.54 25.20
CA ALA A 3 -11.98 -39.41 26.12
C ALA A 3 -10.78 -38.43 25.97
N LEU A 4 -10.67 -37.73 24.84
CA LEU A 4 -9.80 -36.54 24.77
C LEU A 4 -10.31 -35.47 23.79
N GLU A 5 -11.63 -35.31 23.65
CA GLU A 5 -12.20 -34.26 22.77
C GLU A 5 -13.31 -33.42 23.44
N SER A 6 -13.40 -33.44 24.78
CA SER A 6 -14.49 -32.74 25.49
C SER A 6 -14.05 -31.45 26.21
N ARG A 7 -12.75 -31.17 26.32
CA ARG A 7 -12.24 -29.99 27.04
C ARG A 7 -11.95 -28.77 26.15
N ILE A 8 -11.75 -28.96 24.86
CA ILE A 8 -11.44 -27.85 23.93
C ILE A 8 -12.74 -27.13 23.52
N ILE A 9 -13.82 -27.88 23.28
CA ILE A 9 -15.11 -27.33 22.86
C ILE A 9 -15.71 -26.40 23.93
N LEU A 10 -15.54 -26.72 25.22
CA LEU A 10 -16.04 -25.88 26.34
C LEU A 10 -15.28 -24.55 26.47
N VAL A 11 -13.97 -24.53 26.17
CA VAL A 11 -13.17 -23.29 26.19
C VAL A 11 -13.55 -22.39 25.02
N PHE A 12 -13.76 -22.95 23.83
CA PHE A 12 -14.24 -22.19 22.68
C PHE A 12 -15.66 -21.63 22.88
N TRP A 13 -16.56 -22.38 23.53
CA TRP A 13 -17.91 -21.88 23.85
C TRP A 13 -17.89 -20.72 24.86
N LEU A 14 -17.05 -20.79 25.90
CA LEU A 14 -16.94 -19.71 26.88
C LEU A 14 -16.34 -18.42 26.29
N PHE A 15 -15.41 -18.53 25.34
CA PHE A 15 -14.84 -17.35 24.67
C PHE A 15 -15.83 -16.65 23.71
N PHE A 16 -16.70 -17.40 23.02
CA PHE A 16 -17.70 -16.81 22.14
C PHE A 16 -18.94 -16.26 22.89
N TYR A 17 -19.26 -16.77 24.08
CA TYR A 17 -20.45 -16.34 24.83
C TYR A 17 -20.27 -15.02 25.62
N VAL A 18 -19.03 -14.62 25.93
CA VAL A 18 -18.74 -13.44 26.78
C VAL A 18 -18.66 -12.13 25.98
N SER A 19 -18.56 -12.15 24.65
CA SER A 19 -18.39 -10.92 23.86
C SER A 19 -19.68 -10.32 23.29
N VAL A 20 -20.85 -10.94 23.51
CA VAL A 20 -22.13 -10.49 22.94
C VAL A 20 -23.04 -9.85 23.99
N ARG A 21 -22.53 -8.99 24.87
CA ARG A 21 -23.34 -8.08 25.72
C ARG A 21 -22.59 -6.81 26.15
N SER A 22 -22.53 -5.82 25.26
CA SER A 22 -22.59 -4.39 25.64
C SER A 22 -22.88 -3.55 24.40
N TRP A 23 -24.14 -3.61 23.94
CA TRP A 23 -24.73 -2.52 23.19
C TRP A 23 -25.68 -1.83 24.16
N GLU A 24 -25.23 -0.75 24.77
CA GLU A 24 -26.09 0.13 25.57
C GLU A 24 -26.31 1.41 24.76
N ILE A 25 -27.48 1.52 24.15
CA ILE A 25 -27.94 2.70 23.41
C ILE A 25 -28.24 3.78 24.44
N ARG A 26 -27.37 4.78 24.58
CA ARG A 26 -27.71 6.02 25.31
C ARG A 26 -28.53 6.94 24.39
N PRO A 27 -29.67 7.48 24.83
CA PRO A 27 -30.45 8.43 24.05
C PRO A 27 -29.68 9.75 23.86
N TYR A 28 -29.69 10.28 22.63
CA TYR A 28 -29.08 11.55 22.23
C TYR A 28 -29.90 12.75 22.77
N PRO A 29 -29.35 13.63 23.62
CA PRO A 29 -30.06 14.82 24.09
C PRO A 29 -30.03 15.93 23.02
N SER A 30 -31.11 16.70 23.02
CA SER A 30 -31.48 17.76 22.08
C SER A 30 -30.47 18.91 22.01
N SER A 31 -30.26 19.35 20.77
CA SER A 31 -29.79 20.67 20.30
C SER A 31 -29.48 21.72 21.38
N GLU A 32 -28.20 22.04 21.52
CA GLU A 32 -27.62 23.39 21.64
C GLU A 32 -26.24 23.26 22.32
N GLU A 33 -25.18 23.08 21.53
CA GLU A 33 -23.88 23.75 21.70
C GLU A 33 -22.92 23.34 20.57
N ARG A 34 -22.27 24.34 19.99
CA ARG A 34 -21.57 24.36 18.71
C ARG A 34 -20.06 24.37 18.97
N SER A 35 -19.27 23.56 18.24
CA SER A 35 -17.93 23.93 17.71
C SER A 35 -17.23 22.73 17.08
N GLU A 36 -16.98 22.83 15.77
CA GLU A 36 -15.85 22.30 14.99
C GLU A 36 -15.22 20.97 15.45
N ASN A 37 -15.81 19.87 14.99
CA ASN A 37 -15.12 18.63 14.62
C ASN A 37 -16.13 17.72 13.92
N GLU A 38 -16.47 18.08 12.67
CA GLU A 38 -17.00 17.11 11.74
C GLU A 38 -15.83 16.19 11.40
N LEU A 39 -15.89 14.94 11.86
CA LEU A 39 -15.06 13.88 11.30
C LEU A 39 -15.57 13.72 9.87
N GLU A 40 -14.99 14.49 8.95
CA GLU A 40 -15.21 14.32 7.53
C GLU A 40 -14.94 12.84 7.21
N LEU A 41 -15.95 12.21 6.65
CA LEU A 41 -15.84 10.85 6.15
C LEU A 41 -14.80 10.91 5.03
N ASP A 42 -13.64 10.31 5.27
CA ASP A 42 -12.53 10.10 4.33
C ASP A 42 -13.04 10.00 2.88
N ASP A 43 -12.66 11.00 2.07
CA ASP A 43 -12.92 11.00 0.64
C ASP A 43 -12.28 9.74 0.04
N PRO A 44 -13.01 8.87 -0.70
CA PRO A 44 -12.45 7.68 -1.32
C PRO A 44 -11.28 7.93 -2.31
N THR A 45 -10.84 9.18 -2.47
CA THR A 45 -9.64 9.58 -3.22
C THR A 45 -8.40 9.87 -2.34
N GLU A 46 -8.49 9.75 -1.00
CA GLU A 46 -7.38 9.99 -0.08
C GLU A 46 -6.24 9.00 -0.32
N ARG A 47 -5.06 9.54 -0.68
CA ARG A 47 -3.83 8.78 -0.78
C ARG A 47 -3.53 8.19 0.59
N ILE A 48 -3.52 6.86 0.70
CA ILE A 48 -3.13 6.24 1.96
C ILE A 48 -1.62 6.43 2.14
N ASP A 49 -1.24 7.36 3.00
CA ASP A 49 0.14 7.73 3.29
C ASP A 49 0.85 6.63 4.11
N ILE A 50 1.22 5.56 3.42
CA ILE A 50 1.97 4.44 3.97
C ILE A 50 3.40 4.52 3.46
N ILE A 51 4.33 4.79 4.36
CA ILE A 51 5.78 4.72 4.11
C ILE A 51 6.35 3.48 4.79
N PHE A 52 7.20 2.73 4.07
CA PHE A 52 7.85 1.56 4.61
C PHE A 52 8.76 1.93 5.80
N PRO A 53 8.63 1.30 6.98
CA PRO A 53 9.36 1.70 8.17
C PRO A 53 10.89 1.73 7.97
N GLY A 54 11.52 2.84 8.37
CA GLY A 54 12.96 3.05 8.23
C GLY A 54 13.39 3.57 6.86
N THR A 55 12.44 3.91 5.98
CA THR A 55 12.63 4.59 4.70
C THR A 55 11.86 5.92 4.73
N LYS A 56 12.11 6.79 3.75
CA LYS A 56 11.40 8.06 3.58
C LYS A 56 10.68 8.17 2.23
N TRP A 57 11.06 7.34 1.26
CA TRP A 57 10.58 7.38 -0.12
C TRP A 57 9.83 6.11 -0.55
N CYS A 58 9.91 5.01 0.22
CA CYS A 58 9.26 3.76 -0.19
C CYS A 58 7.78 3.73 0.25
N GLY A 59 6.90 4.38 -0.51
CA GLY A 59 5.47 4.40 -0.21
C GLY A 59 4.64 5.27 -1.14
N SER A 60 3.49 5.74 -0.66
CA SER A 60 2.67 6.73 -1.38
C SER A 60 3.33 8.12 -1.26
N GLY A 61 4.12 8.49 -2.27
CA GLY A 61 4.97 9.68 -2.21
C GLY A 61 6.12 9.51 -1.20
N ASN A 62 6.51 10.59 -0.54
CA ASN A 62 7.64 10.58 0.39
C ASN A 62 7.44 11.57 1.55
N ILE A 63 8.14 11.31 2.65
CA ILE A 63 8.21 12.15 3.87
C ILE A 63 9.58 12.80 4.04
N ALA A 64 10.35 12.90 2.96
CA ALA A 64 11.70 13.44 2.96
C ALA A 64 11.69 14.97 3.04
N SER A 65 12.62 15.56 3.80
CA SER A 65 12.75 17.03 3.86
C SER A 65 13.35 17.62 2.58
N ASP A 66 14.18 16.83 1.90
CA ASP A 66 14.86 17.21 0.66
C ASP A 66 15.29 15.96 -0.15
N PRO A 67 15.68 16.11 -1.42
CA PRO A 67 16.09 14.99 -2.28
C PRO A 67 17.21 14.09 -1.74
N ASN A 68 18.06 14.57 -0.83
CA ASN A 68 19.15 13.77 -0.25
C ASN A 68 18.77 13.15 1.10
N ASP A 69 17.60 13.47 1.62
CA ASP A 69 17.12 12.97 2.90
C ASP A 69 16.65 11.52 2.78
N LEU A 70 17.50 10.60 3.24
CA LEU A 70 17.26 9.16 3.22
C LEU A 70 17.12 8.60 4.63
N GLY A 71 16.31 7.56 4.76
CA GLY A 71 16.09 6.81 5.98
C GLY A 71 17.24 5.87 6.35
N LYS A 72 16.99 5.05 7.37
CA LYS A 72 17.93 4.05 7.90
C LYS A 72 18.40 3.07 6.83
N TYR A 73 17.49 2.62 5.96
CA TYR A 73 17.78 1.69 4.88
C TYR A 73 18.13 2.46 3.60
N PHE A 74 19.23 3.20 3.65
CA PHE A 74 19.55 4.23 2.67
C PHE A 74 19.72 3.72 1.23
N GLU A 75 20.22 2.48 1.01
CA GLU A 75 20.36 1.93 -0.34
C GLU A 75 18.99 1.61 -0.94
N THR A 76 18.11 0.98 -0.15
CA THR A 76 16.73 0.70 -0.58
C THR A 76 15.94 1.99 -0.77
N ASP A 77 16.08 2.93 0.15
CA ASP A 77 15.37 4.20 0.11
C ASP A 77 15.80 5.06 -1.07
N ALA A 78 17.09 5.03 -1.45
CA ALA A 78 17.57 5.66 -2.67
C ALA A 78 16.95 5.04 -3.93
N CYS A 79 16.71 3.73 -3.96
CA CYS A 79 15.96 3.10 -5.06
C CYS A 79 14.54 3.67 -5.16
N CYS A 80 13.85 3.82 -4.03
CA CYS A 80 12.50 4.37 -3.99
C CYS A 80 12.48 5.85 -4.38
N ARG A 81 13.44 6.66 -3.91
CA ARG A 81 13.57 8.06 -4.34
C ARG A 81 13.73 8.17 -5.85
N ASN A 82 14.63 7.38 -6.43
CA ASN A 82 14.87 7.43 -7.88
C ASN A 82 13.62 7.00 -8.66
N HIS A 83 12.83 6.07 -8.11
CA HIS A 83 11.53 5.67 -8.66
C HIS A 83 10.50 6.79 -8.56
N ASP A 84 10.35 7.44 -7.39
CA ASP A 84 9.49 8.61 -7.18
C ASP A 84 9.80 9.77 -8.14
N MET A 85 11.08 9.94 -8.51
CA MET A 85 11.54 10.99 -9.43
C MET A 85 11.41 10.62 -10.92
N CYS A 86 10.65 9.56 -11.25
CA CYS A 86 10.44 9.17 -12.63
C CYS A 86 9.85 10.34 -13.46
N PRO A 87 10.42 10.64 -14.64
CA PRO A 87 9.98 11.80 -15.45
C PRO A 87 8.61 11.58 -16.10
N ASP A 88 8.16 10.33 -16.22
CA ASP A 88 6.89 9.99 -16.86
C ASP A 88 6.04 9.09 -15.97
N VAL A 89 4.97 9.67 -15.44
CA VAL A 89 4.03 9.05 -14.52
C VAL A 89 2.59 9.31 -14.95
N ILE A 90 1.70 8.41 -14.54
CA ILE A 90 0.24 8.60 -14.55
C ILE A 90 -0.21 8.49 -13.10
N GLU A 91 -0.57 9.63 -12.50
CA GLU A 91 -1.10 9.70 -11.14
C GLU A 91 -2.31 8.78 -10.93
N ALA A 92 -2.62 8.48 -9.67
CA ALA A 92 -3.85 7.77 -9.31
C ALA A 92 -5.07 8.42 -9.98
N HIS A 93 -5.92 7.60 -10.60
CA HIS A 93 -7.11 8.05 -11.36
C HIS A 93 -6.83 9.00 -12.54
N GLY A 94 -5.56 9.27 -12.86
CA GLY A 94 -5.13 10.15 -13.94
C GLY A 94 -5.24 9.52 -15.32
N THR A 95 -5.20 10.38 -16.34
CA THR A 95 -5.15 9.95 -17.75
C THR A 95 -4.00 10.66 -18.47
N LYS A 96 -3.18 9.89 -19.18
CA LYS A 96 -2.05 10.38 -20.00
C LYS A 96 -1.78 9.38 -21.11
N HIS A 97 -1.25 9.83 -22.26
CA HIS A 97 -0.91 8.94 -23.40
C HIS A 97 -2.09 8.11 -23.93
N GLY A 98 -3.33 8.58 -23.72
CA GLY A 98 -4.54 7.81 -24.05
C GLY A 98 -4.81 6.63 -23.13
N LEU A 99 -4.08 6.50 -22.02
CA LEU A 99 -4.24 5.49 -20.98
C LEU A 99 -4.81 6.13 -19.72
N THR A 100 -5.70 5.43 -19.03
CA THR A 100 -6.21 5.83 -17.72
C THR A 100 -5.67 4.88 -16.66
N ASN A 101 -5.15 5.43 -15.56
CA ASN A 101 -4.73 4.64 -14.40
C ASN A 101 -5.93 4.48 -13.43
N PRO A 102 -6.60 3.31 -13.37
CA PRO A 102 -7.72 3.12 -12.46
C PRO A 102 -7.29 2.87 -11.00
N SER A 103 -5.99 2.67 -10.75
CA SER A 103 -5.47 2.37 -9.43
C SER A 103 -5.45 3.63 -8.54
N PHE A 104 -5.54 3.42 -7.22
CA PHE A 104 -5.39 4.45 -6.18
C PHE A 104 -3.91 4.87 -5.95
N TYR A 105 -2.99 4.31 -6.72
CA TYR A 105 -1.55 4.59 -6.65
C TYR A 105 -1.02 5.00 -8.03
N THR A 106 0.08 5.76 -8.04
CA THR A 106 0.74 6.25 -9.26
C THR A 106 1.36 5.09 -10.05
N ARG A 107 1.17 5.11 -11.38
CA ARG A 107 1.86 4.20 -12.32
C ARG A 107 2.97 4.95 -13.04
N LEU A 108 4.08 4.27 -13.26
CA LEU A 108 5.29 4.85 -13.85
C LEU A 108 5.62 4.18 -15.18
N SER A 109 6.52 4.79 -15.93
CA SER A 109 7.05 4.18 -17.15
C SER A 109 7.73 2.83 -16.86
N CYS A 110 7.65 1.89 -17.79
CA CYS A 110 8.30 0.58 -17.62
C CYS A 110 9.82 0.67 -17.44
N SER A 111 10.47 1.69 -18.02
CA SER A 111 11.89 1.93 -17.78
C SER A 111 12.19 2.25 -16.31
N CYS A 112 11.35 3.05 -15.65
CA CYS A 112 11.52 3.36 -14.22
C CYS A 112 11.29 2.11 -13.36
N ASP A 113 10.28 1.31 -13.67
CA ASP A 113 9.99 0.07 -12.93
C ASP A 113 11.09 -0.99 -13.11
N ASP A 114 11.65 -1.14 -14.32
CA ASP A 114 12.76 -2.05 -14.60
C ASP A 114 14.03 -1.64 -13.83
N GLU A 115 14.33 -0.34 -13.79
CA GLU A 115 15.42 0.22 -13.00
C GLU A 115 15.20 0.03 -11.50
N PHE A 116 13.98 0.28 -11.02
CA PHE A 116 13.62 0.11 -9.63
C PHE A 116 13.77 -1.35 -9.19
N HIS A 117 13.26 -2.30 -9.98
CA HIS A 117 13.40 -3.72 -9.72
C HIS A 117 14.88 -4.16 -9.64
N ARG A 118 15.70 -3.69 -10.58
CA ARG A 118 17.15 -3.97 -10.58
C ARG A 118 17.85 -3.33 -9.37
N CYS A 119 17.48 -2.10 -9.01
CA CYS A 119 18.03 -1.40 -7.86
C CYS A 119 17.73 -2.15 -6.56
N LEU A 120 16.46 -2.52 -6.33
CA LEU A 120 16.04 -3.27 -5.15
C LEU A 120 16.72 -4.64 -5.02
N LYS A 121 16.95 -5.33 -6.15
CA LYS A 121 17.69 -6.60 -6.16
C LYS A 121 19.16 -6.45 -5.80
N ASN A 122 19.77 -5.30 -6.09
CA ASN A 122 21.18 -5.04 -5.85
C ASN A 122 21.44 -4.33 -4.51
N SER A 123 20.40 -3.82 -3.85
CA SER A 123 20.49 -3.22 -2.53
C SER A 123 21.01 -4.23 -1.51
N LYS A 124 21.97 -3.80 -0.68
CA LYS A 124 22.54 -4.59 0.42
C LYS A 124 21.72 -4.50 1.70
N ASP A 125 20.75 -3.60 1.76
CA ASP A 125 19.85 -3.49 2.89
C ASP A 125 18.91 -4.69 2.99
N ALA A 126 18.64 -5.14 4.21
CA ALA A 126 17.77 -6.30 4.47
C ALA A 126 16.30 -6.14 4.03
N VAL A 127 15.91 -4.94 3.56
CA VAL A 127 14.52 -4.61 3.20
C VAL A 127 14.26 -4.51 1.70
N GLY A 128 15.30 -4.48 0.84
CA GLY A 128 15.12 -4.31 -0.62
C GLY A 128 14.21 -5.37 -1.25
N GLY A 129 14.42 -6.65 -0.91
CA GLY A 129 13.55 -7.73 -1.38
C GLY A 129 12.11 -7.65 -0.86
N LYS A 130 11.90 -7.12 0.35
CA LYS A 130 10.56 -6.95 0.94
C LYS A 130 9.78 -5.85 0.21
N VAL A 131 10.41 -4.69 -0.02
CA VAL A 131 9.84 -3.60 -0.82
C VAL A 131 9.50 -4.10 -2.22
N GLY A 132 10.42 -4.83 -2.86
CA GLY A 132 10.17 -5.42 -4.18
C GLY A 132 9.00 -6.41 -4.20
N THR A 133 8.85 -7.23 -3.16
CA THR A 133 7.73 -8.17 -3.04
C THR A 133 6.39 -7.43 -2.92
N VAL A 134 6.34 -6.38 -2.10
CA VAL A 134 5.13 -5.56 -1.97
C VAL A 134 4.76 -4.93 -3.32
N TYR A 135 5.71 -4.27 -3.98
CA TYR A 135 5.45 -3.53 -5.21
C TYR A 135 5.12 -4.43 -6.41
N PHE A 136 5.99 -5.41 -6.71
CA PHE A 136 5.89 -6.21 -7.93
C PHE A 136 5.02 -7.46 -7.81
N THR A 137 4.79 -7.97 -6.59
CA THR A 137 4.03 -9.21 -6.38
C THR A 137 2.68 -8.98 -5.71
N LEU A 138 2.66 -8.27 -4.58
CA LEU A 138 1.41 -8.11 -3.81
C LEU A 138 0.49 -7.06 -4.44
N LEU A 139 1.02 -5.89 -4.80
CA LEU A 139 0.26 -4.86 -5.50
C LEU A 139 0.06 -5.19 -6.98
N GLY A 140 0.98 -5.96 -7.57
CA GLY A 140 0.93 -6.35 -8.98
C GLY A 140 0.81 -5.15 -9.91
N THR A 141 1.53 -4.06 -9.59
CA THR A 141 1.47 -2.80 -10.33
C THR A 141 1.81 -3.02 -11.81
N GLN A 142 1.19 -2.21 -12.66
CA GLN A 142 1.43 -2.22 -14.11
C GLN A 142 2.16 -0.93 -14.49
N CYS A 143 3.18 -1.07 -15.32
CA CYS A 143 3.85 0.05 -15.96
C CYS A 143 3.28 0.34 -17.36
N PHE A 144 3.69 1.45 -17.95
CA PHE A 144 3.34 1.80 -19.34
C PHE A 144 4.59 2.15 -20.17
N ARG A 145 4.49 1.96 -21.48
CA ARG A 145 5.49 2.39 -22.47
C ARG A 145 4.88 2.45 -23.85
N GLU A 146 5.49 3.21 -24.75
CA GLU A 146 5.22 3.07 -26.18
C GLU A 146 5.82 1.76 -26.69
N ASP A 147 5.01 0.96 -27.39
CA ASP A 147 5.40 -0.33 -27.96
C ASP A 147 4.50 -0.67 -29.15
N TYR A 148 4.86 -1.72 -29.88
CA TYR A 148 3.99 -2.27 -30.93
C TYR A 148 2.73 -2.92 -30.32
N PRO A 149 1.61 -3.01 -31.09
CA PRO A 149 0.41 -3.69 -30.63
C PRO A 149 0.71 -5.13 -30.20
N VAL A 150 0.34 -5.47 -28.96
CA VAL A 150 0.47 -6.84 -28.44
C VAL A 150 -0.56 -7.73 -29.12
N VAL A 151 -0.10 -8.67 -29.94
CA VAL A 151 -0.97 -9.62 -30.68
C VAL A 151 -1.15 -10.97 -29.99
N GLY A 152 -0.41 -11.23 -28.90
CA GLY A 152 -0.53 -12.46 -28.13
C GLY A 152 0.53 -12.56 -27.02
N CYS A 153 0.26 -13.45 -26.05
CA CYS A 153 1.16 -13.73 -24.93
C CYS A 153 1.56 -15.21 -24.96
N LYS A 154 2.83 -15.51 -24.64
CA LYS A 154 3.25 -16.89 -24.34
C LYS A 154 3.03 -17.14 -22.85
N SER A 155 2.33 -18.20 -22.50
CA SER A 155 2.26 -18.63 -21.10
C SER A 155 3.62 -19.14 -20.65
N SER A 156 4.14 -18.62 -19.54
CA SER A 156 5.30 -19.22 -18.86
C SER A 156 4.88 -20.63 -18.41
N THR A 157 5.48 -21.64 -19.03
CA THR A 157 5.31 -23.06 -18.68
C THR A 157 6.16 -23.39 -17.47
#